data_AF-A0A376LJG4-F1
#
_entry.id   AF-A0A376LJG4-F1
#
_cell.length_a   1.000
_cell.length_b   1.000
_cell.length_c   1.000
_cell.angle_alpha   90.00
_cell.angle_beta   90.00
_cell.angle_gamma   90.00
#
_symmetry.space_group_name_H-M   'P 1'
#
loop_
_entity.id
_entity.type
_entity.pdbx_description
1 polymer ?
#
loop_
_entity_poly.entity_id
_entity_poly.type
_entity_poly.pdbx_seq_one_letter_code
_entity_poly.pdbx_strand_id
1 'polypeptide(L)'
;MAAAIKAVSDSGVPCYFIHGNRDFLLGKRFARESGMTLLPEEKVLELYGRRVLIMHGDTLCTDDAGYQAFRAKVHKPWLQTLFLALPLFGAQTHCRANASEQQRSQQQ
;
A
#
# COMPACT_ATOMS: atom_id res chain seq x y z
N MET A 1 10.63 12.55 2.17
CA MET A 1 10.43 11.33 1.35
C MET A 1 9.90 11.66 -0.05
N ALA A 2 8.72 12.30 -0.19
CA ALA A 2 8.15 12.61 -1.52
C ALA A 2 9.11 13.41 -2.43
N ALA A 3 9.81 14.42 -1.90
CA ALA A 3 10.75 15.23 -2.68
C ALA A 3 11.94 14.44 -3.27
N ALA A 4 12.42 13.40 -2.58
CA ALA A 4 13.52 12.57 -3.09
C ALA A 4 13.04 11.67 -4.24
N ILE A 5 11.84 11.11 -4.12
CA ILE A 5 11.20 10.34 -5.21
C ILE A 5 10.92 11.25 -6.40
N LYS A 6 10.47 12.49 -6.13
CA LYS A 6 10.22 13.50 -7.16
C LYS A 6 11.47 13.84 -7.95
N ALA A 7 12.62 14.00 -7.28
CA ALA A 7 13.89 14.26 -7.97
C ALA A 7 14.27 13.13 -8.95
N VAL A 8 14.02 11.88 -8.57
CA VAL A 8 14.24 10.72 -9.46
C VAL A 8 13.23 10.72 -10.60
N SER A 9 11.95 10.96 -10.31
CA SER A 9 10.93 11.10 -11.35
C SER A 9 11.26 12.21 -12.35
N ASP A 10 11.81 13.33 -11.87
CA ASP A 10 12.17 14.50 -12.69
C ASP A 10 13.43 14.26 -13.53
N SER A 11 14.29 13.32 -13.12
CA SER A 11 15.41 12.86 -13.94
C SER A 11 14.98 11.97 -15.13
N GLY A 12 13.68 11.73 -15.31
CA GLY A 12 13.12 10.96 -16.42
C GLY A 12 12.89 9.48 -16.11
N VAL A 13 13.04 9.06 -14.85
CA VAL A 13 12.80 7.68 -14.43
C VAL A 13 11.35 7.52 -13.96
N PRO A 14 10.49 6.77 -14.68
CA PRO A 14 9.10 6.60 -14.27
C PRO A 14 9.01 5.80 -12.96
N CYS A 15 8.40 6.41 -11.94
CA CYS A 15 8.21 5.80 -10.64
C CYS A 15 6.79 5.25 -10.51
N TYR A 16 6.65 3.98 -10.10
CA TYR A 16 5.38 3.31 -9.89
C TYR A 16 5.25 2.81 -8.45
N PHE A 17 4.04 2.82 -7.90
CA PHE A 17 3.77 2.36 -6.54
C PHE A 17 2.56 1.45 -6.52
N ILE A 18 2.71 0.26 -5.93
CA ILE A 18 1.63 -0.67 -5.60
C ILE A 18 1.42 -0.59 -4.09
N HIS A 19 0.16 -0.49 -3.66
CA HIS A 19 -0.20 -0.47 -2.26
C HIS A 19 0.17 -1.78 -1.57
N GLY A 20 0.84 -1.65 -0.42
CA GLY A 20 1.02 -2.75 0.52
C GLY A 20 -0.03 -2.76 1.63
N ASN A 21 -0.03 -3.82 2.42
CA ASN A 21 -0.92 -4.01 3.57
C ASN A 21 -0.78 -2.96 4.70
N ARG A 22 0.33 -2.19 4.72
CA ARG A 22 0.56 -1.08 5.66
C ARG A 22 0.31 0.30 5.05
N ASP A 23 0.42 0.38 3.74
CA ASP A 23 0.49 1.65 3.02
C ASP A 23 -0.75 1.88 2.15
N PHE A 24 -1.83 1.12 2.38
CA PHE A 24 -3.09 1.17 1.62
C PHE A 24 -3.79 2.54 1.67
N LEU A 25 -3.47 3.39 2.65
CA LEU A 25 -3.99 4.75 2.77
C LEU A 25 -3.22 5.79 1.93
N LEU A 26 -2.12 5.39 1.28
CA LEU A 26 -1.35 6.28 0.44
C LEU A 26 -2.20 6.74 -0.75
N GLY A 27 -2.62 8.00 -0.70
CA GLY A 27 -3.56 8.56 -1.65
C GLY A 27 -2.93 9.29 -2.83
N LYS A 28 -3.79 9.74 -3.74
CA LYS A 28 -3.44 10.53 -4.94
C LYS A 28 -2.62 11.79 -4.62
N ARG A 29 -2.78 12.37 -3.42
CA ARG A 29 -2.01 13.55 -2.99
C ARG A 29 -0.52 13.24 -2.93
N PHE A 30 -0.14 12.17 -2.22
CA PHE A 30 1.27 11.79 -2.10
C PHE A 30 1.85 11.37 -3.45
N ALA A 31 1.06 10.66 -4.26
CA ALA A 31 1.47 10.27 -5.61
C ALA A 31 1.81 11.49 -6.48
N ARG A 32 0.97 12.53 -6.45
CA ARG A 32 1.21 13.80 -7.15
C ARG A 32 2.44 14.55 -6.61
N GLU A 33 2.61 14.62 -5.29
CA GLU A 33 3.75 15.30 -4.66
C GLU A 33 5.10 14.63 -4.99
N SER A 34 5.08 13.31 -5.22
CA SER A 34 6.28 12.50 -5.51
C SER A 34 6.50 12.21 -7.00
N GLY A 35 5.55 12.53 -7.87
CA GLY A 35 5.63 12.23 -9.30
C GLY A 35 5.42 10.76 -9.66
N MET A 36 4.99 9.92 -8.72
CA MET A 36 4.76 8.50 -8.96
C MET A 36 3.35 8.22 -9.52
N THR A 37 3.21 7.09 -10.21
CA THR A 37 1.92 6.56 -10.65
C THR A 37 1.47 5.44 -9.71
N LEU A 38 0.24 5.56 -9.20
CA LEU A 38 -0.39 4.50 -8.41
C LEU A 38 -0.90 3.40 -9.34
N LEU A 39 -0.44 2.18 -9.10
CA LEU A 39 -0.89 0.98 -9.79
C LEU A 39 -1.98 0.27 -8.99
N PRO A 40 -2.87 -0.49 -9.65
CA PRO A 40 -3.80 -1.38 -8.96
C PRO A 40 -3.04 -2.48 -8.19
N GLU A 41 -3.72 -3.14 -7.25
CA GLU A 41 -3.16 -4.22 -6.42
C GLU A 41 -2.51 -5.34 -7.24
N GLU A 42 -3.07 -5.62 -8.42
CA GLU A 42 -2.54 -6.58 -9.38
C GLU A 42 -2.40 -5.92 -10.74
N LYS A 43 -1.20 -5.93 -11.31
CA LYS A 43 -0.94 -5.41 -12.64
C LYS A 43 -0.11 -6.40 -13.43
N VAL A 44 -0.60 -6.79 -14.60
CA VAL A 44 0.20 -7.47 -15.61
C VAL A 44 0.93 -6.41 -16.42
N LEU A 45 2.25 -6.49 -16.45
CA LEU A 45 3.14 -5.69 -17.27
C LEU A 45 3.69 -6.53 -18.42
N GLU A 46 3.95 -5.88 -19.54
CA GLU A 46 4.75 -6.46 -20.62
C GLU A 46 6.15 -5.87 -20.55
N LEU A 47 7.12 -6.66 -20.11
CA LEU A 47 8.51 -6.26 -19.94
C LEU A 47 9.37 -7.11 -20.86
N TYR A 48 10.01 -6.46 -21.84
CA TYR A 48 10.94 -7.12 -22.78
C TYR A 48 10.31 -8.33 -23.51
N GLY A 49 9.05 -8.19 -23.93
CA GLY A 49 8.29 -9.27 -24.60
C GLY A 49 7.80 -10.39 -23.67
N ARG A 50 7.90 -10.21 -22.35
CA ARG A 50 7.39 -11.15 -21.36
C ARG A 50 6.27 -10.53 -20.55
N ARG A 51 5.21 -11.30 -20.33
CA ARG A 51 4.14 -10.92 -19.40
C ARG A 51 4.58 -11.22 -17.97
N VAL A 52 4.63 -10.18 -17.14
CA VAL A 52 5.03 -10.24 -15.73
C VAL A 52 3.87 -9.73 -14.89
N LEU A 53 3.38 -10.54 -13.95
CA LEU A 53 2.41 -10.10 -12.95
C LEU A 53 3.16 -9.49 -11.76
N ILE A 54 2.79 -8.26 -11.40
CA ILE A 54 3.27 -7.60 -10.18
C ILE A 54 2.10 -7.38 -9.22
N MET A 55 2.35 -7.67 -7.96
CA MET A 55 1.43 -7.51 -6.83
C MET A 55 2.25 -7.43 -5.54
N HIS A 56 1.65 -6.94 -4.45
CA HIS A 56 2.30 -6.94 -3.13
C HIS A 56 2.51 -8.36 -2.58
N GLY A 57 1.58 -9.28 -2.90
CA GLY A 57 1.68 -10.70 -2.55
C GLY A 57 1.02 -11.09 -1.23
N ASP A 58 0.53 -10.13 -0.43
CA ASP A 58 -0.24 -10.41 0.79
C ASP A 58 -1.57 -11.12 0.50
N THR A 59 -2.11 -10.95 -0.70
CA THR A 59 -3.29 -11.67 -1.21
C THR A 59 -3.06 -13.16 -1.37
N LEU A 60 -1.82 -13.61 -1.52
CA LEU A 60 -1.46 -15.02 -1.70
C LEU A 60 -1.45 -15.80 -0.37
N CYS A 61 -1.44 -15.10 0.78
CA CYS A 61 -1.57 -15.71 2.10
C CYS A 61 -3.05 -16.03 2.41
N THR A 62 -3.62 -17.01 1.70
CA THR A 62 -5.04 -17.40 1.84
C THR A 62 -5.33 -18.22 3.10
N ASP A 63 -4.31 -18.84 3.69
CA ASP A 63 -4.45 -19.71 4.87
C ASP A 63 -4.66 -18.92 6.17
N ASP A 64 -4.33 -17.61 6.19
CA ASP A 64 -4.61 -16.73 7.32
C ASP A 64 -5.99 -16.08 7.16
N ALA A 65 -7.03 -16.81 7.58
CA ALA A 65 -8.41 -16.32 7.57
C ALA A 65 -8.60 -15.04 8.42
N GLY A 66 -7.79 -14.85 9.48
CA GLY A 66 -7.82 -13.66 10.33
C GLY A 66 -7.33 -12.43 9.58
N TYR A 67 -6.20 -12.56 8.88
CA TYR A 67 -5.64 -11.53 8.02
C TYR A 67 -6.59 -11.18 6.86
N GLN A 68 -7.17 -12.17 6.19
CA GLN A 68 -8.10 -11.92 5.09
C GLN A 68 -9.37 -11.18 5.55
N ALA A 69 -9.92 -11.53 6.71
CA ALA A 69 -11.07 -10.84 7.29
C ALA A 69 -10.74 -9.39 7.70
N PHE A 70 -9.53 -9.15 8.23
CA PHE A 70 -9.05 -7.79 8.53
C PHE A 70 -8.86 -6.98 7.24
N ARG A 71 -8.20 -7.56 6.23
CA ARG A 71 -7.96 -6.96 4.91
C ARG A 71 -9.26 -6.50 4.26
N ALA A 72 -10.28 -7.35 4.26
CA ALA A 72 -11.61 -7.04 3.73
C ALA A 72 -12.33 -5.92 4.48
N LYS A 73 -12.04 -5.73 5.78
CA LYS A 73 -12.58 -4.60 6.57
C LYS A 73 -11.85 -3.29 6.24
N VAL A 74 -10.51 -3.30 6.22
CA VAL A 74 -9.70 -2.08 6.01
C VAL A 74 -9.71 -1.55 4.58
N HIS A 75 -10.02 -2.39 3.59
CA HIS A 75 -10.20 -1.96 2.19
C HIS A 75 -11.58 -1.32 1.92
N LYS A 76 -12.47 -1.21 2.92
CA LYS A 76 -13.75 -0.53 2.75
C LYS A 76 -13.54 0.99 2.60
N PRO A 77 -13.98 1.63 1.49
CA PRO A 77 -13.70 3.05 1.23
C PRO A 77 -14.24 3.99 2.31
N TRP A 78 -15.39 3.68 2.90
CA TRP A 78 -15.96 4.48 3.99
C TRP A 78 -15.12 4.40 5.27
N LEU A 79 -14.51 3.25 5.55
CA LEU A 79 -13.67 3.05 6.73
C LEU A 79 -12.33 3.79 6.56
N GLN A 80 -11.76 3.75 5.36
CA GLN A 80 -10.56 4.54 5.02
C GLN A 80 -10.82 6.04 5.17
N THR A 81 -11.97 6.51 4.71
CA THR A 81 -12.35 7.93 4.82
C THR A 81 -12.54 8.34 6.28
N LEU A 82 -13.21 7.50 7.09
CA LEU A 82 -13.38 7.73 8.53
C LEU A 82 -12.03 7.74 9.26
N PHE A 83 -11.13 6.82 8.91
CA PHE A 83 -9.80 6.73 9.51
C PHE A 83 -8.91 7.93 9.13
N LEU A 84 -8.98 8.40 7.89
CA LEU A 84 -8.28 9.61 7.43
C LEU A 84 -8.83 10.89 8.08
N ALA A 85 -10.09 10.88 8.54
CA ALA A 85 -10.70 11.98 9.27
C ALA A 85 -10.38 11.99 10.78
N LEU A 86 -9.81 10.90 11.32
CA LEU A 86 -9.43 10.84 12.74
C LEU A 86 -8.22 11.76 13.02
N PRO A 87 -8.12 12.35 14.24
CA PRO A 87 -6.94 13.10 14.63
C PRO A 87 -5.68 12.25 14.54
N LEU A 88 -4.59 12.84 14.01
CA LEU A 88 -3.32 12.16 13.72
C LEU A 88 -2.78 11.33 14.91
N PHE A 89 -3.02 11.78 16.14
CA PHE A 89 -2.57 11.09 17.34
C PHE A 89 -3.24 9.71 17.53
N GLY A 90 -4.54 9.60 17.27
CA GLY A 90 -5.29 8.34 17.37
C GLY A 90 -4.98 7.39 16.22
N ALA A 91 -4.77 7.92 15.01
CA ALA A 91 -4.36 7.11 13.87
C ALA A 91 -2.97 6.49 14.07
N GLN A 92 -2.00 7.26 14.62
CA GLN A 92 -0.64 6.77 14.85
C GLN A 92 -0.54 5.67 15.90
N THR A 93 -1.28 5.78 17.01
CA THR A 93 -1.31 4.72 18.04
C THR A 93 -1.92 3.44 17.49
N HIS A 94 -2.99 3.53 16.70
CA HIS A 94 -3.63 2.37 16.07
C HIS A 94 -2.72 1.71 15.02
N CYS A 95 -2.03 2.49 14.17
CA CYS A 95 -1.08 1.95 13.20
C CYS A 95 0.12 1.26 13.87
N ARG A 96 0.63 1.82 14.97
CA ARG A 96 1.75 1.21 15.72
C ARG A 96 1.38 -0.12 16.36
N ALA A 97 0.14 -0.27 16.85
CA ALA A 97 -0.35 -1.51 17.42
C ALA A 97 -0.51 -2.61 16.35
N ASN A 98 -1.07 -2.27 15.18
CA ASN A 98 -1.29 -3.26 14.11
C ASN A 98 0.03 -3.69 13.43
N ALA A 99 1.02 -2.79 13.36
CA ALA A 99 2.33 -3.11 12.78
C ALA A 99 3.08 -4.20 13.58
N SER A 100 2.93 -4.25 14.91
CA SER A 100 3.57 -5.27 15.74
C SER A 100 2.87 -6.63 15.67
N GLU A 101 1.55 -6.67 15.44
CA GLU A 101 0.79 -7.91 15.22
C GLU A 101 1.16 -8.58 13.89
N GLN A 102 1.28 -7.82 12.80
CA GLN A 102 1.61 -8.39 11.47
C GLN A 102 3.03 -8.97 11.36
N GLN A 103 4.00 -8.48 12.15
CA GLN A 103 5.35 -9.08 12.18
C GLN A 103 5.36 -10.45 12.86
N ARG A 104 4.39 -10.74 13.73
CA ARG A 104 4.25 -12.04 14.41
C ARG A 104 3.61 -13.09 13.51
N SER A 105 2.66 -12.70 12.65
CA SER A 105 2.00 -13.63 11.74
C SER A 105 2.84 -13.99 10.51
N GLN A 106 3.81 -13.17 10.09
CA GLN A 106 4.74 -13.50 9.00
C GLN A 106 5.96 -14.35 9.41
N GLN A 107 6.19 -14.55 10.72
CA GLN A 107 7.29 -15.36 11.25
C GLN A 107 6.86 -16.77 11.70
N GLN A 108 5.58 -17.14 11.53
CA GLN A 108 5.04 -18.45 11.85
C GLN A 108 4.75 -19.26 10.59
#